data_AF-A0AAN8XFQ4-F1
#
_entry.id   AF-A0AAN8XFQ4-F1
#
_cell.length_a   1.000
_cell.length_b   1.000
_cell.length_c   1.000
_cell.angle_alpha   90.00
_cell.angle_beta   90.00
_cell.angle_gamma   90.00
#
_symmetry.space_group_name_H-M   'P 1'
#
loop_
_entity.id
_entity.type
_entity.pdbx_description
1 polymer ?
#
loop_
_entity_poly.entity_id
_entity_poly.type
_entity_poly.pdbx_seq_one_letter_code
_entity_poly.pdbx_strand_id
1 'polypeptide(L)'
;MGGTGHGGPTGRLPGGTGPNLPLECGKCKKRFIKEAGCNMMTCACGAKMCYVCKQNITGYQHFGTKCSLHSDTNAIHETDVKRAAADAKQQLDPNIKLIHDPTKDVL
;
A
#
# COMPACT_ATOMS: atom_id res chain seq x y z
N MET A 1 -26.82 -29.48 19.12
CA MET A 1 -26.34 -29.73 17.74
C MET A 1 -26.52 -28.45 16.94
N GLY A 2 -25.46 -28.02 16.24
CA GLY A 2 -25.42 -26.79 15.43
C GLY A 2 -25.09 -25.55 16.27
N GLY A 3 -24.05 -24.77 16.05
CA GLY A 3 -23.01 -24.73 15.02
C GLY A 3 -22.36 -23.35 15.19
N THR A 4 -21.14 -23.28 15.74
CA THR A 4 -20.46 -22.00 15.97
C THR A 4 -19.90 -21.48 14.66
N GLY A 5 -20.58 -20.46 14.12
CA GLY A 5 -20.16 -19.73 12.93
C GLY A 5 -18.75 -19.14 13.09
N HIS A 6 -17.97 -19.27 12.03
CA HIS A 6 -16.67 -18.63 11.87
C HIS A 6 -16.85 -17.12 11.73
N GLY A 7 -16.83 -16.40 12.84
CA GLY A 7 -16.67 -14.95 12.88
C GLY A 7 -15.21 -14.60 13.07
N GLY A 8 -14.39 -14.69 12.02
CA GLY A 8 -13.06 -14.10 12.04
C GLY A 8 -13.20 -12.58 12.14
N PRO A 9 -12.44 -11.90 13.03
CA PRO A 9 -12.53 -10.45 13.12
C PRO A 9 -12.05 -9.85 11.79
N THR A 10 -12.93 -9.13 11.10
CA THR A 10 -12.54 -8.13 10.10
C THR A 10 -11.93 -6.93 10.83
N GLY A 11 -10.85 -7.17 11.56
CA GLY A 11 -10.14 -6.21 12.37
C GLY A 11 -9.09 -5.53 11.51
N ARG A 12 -9.41 -4.32 11.03
CA ARG A 12 -8.38 -3.33 10.68
C ARG A 12 -7.51 -3.16 11.92
N LEU A 13 -6.22 -3.52 11.85
CA LEU A 13 -5.29 -3.26 12.95
C LEU A 13 -5.35 -1.75 13.29
N PRO A 14 -5.67 -1.39 14.54
CA PRO A 14 -5.78 0.01 14.95
C PRO A 14 -4.37 0.60 15.02
N GLY A 15 -4.05 1.53 14.11
CA GLY A 15 -2.76 2.26 14.13
C GLY A 15 -1.89 2.16 12.88
N GLY A 16 -2.46 2.02 11.68
CA GLY A 16 -1.69 1.88 10.44
C GLY A 16 -0.88 3.12 10.04
N THR A 17 0.36 3.21 10.51
CA THR A 17 1.46 4.03 9.93
C THR A 17 2.26 3.26 8.87
N GLY A 18 1.88 2.01 8.56
CA GLY A 18 2.49 1.21 7.48
C GLY A 18 2.12 1.70 6.07
N PRO A 19 2.94 1.42 5.05
CA PRO A 19 2.77 2.01 3.73
C PRO A 19 1.50 1.57 3.00
N ASN A 20 0.85 2.54 2.37
CA ASN A 20 -0.29 2.34 1.46
C ASN A 20 0.15 1.60 0.19
N LEU A 21 0.27 0.29 0.29
CA LEU A 21 0.18 -0.61 -0.84
C LEU A 21 -1.11 -1.43 -0.73
N PRO A 22 -1.93 -1.56 -1.79
CA PRO A 22 -2.04 -0.72 -3.01
C PRO A 22 -2.41 0.75 -2.72
N LEU A 23 -2.22 1.66 -3.69
CA LEU A 23 -2.60 3.08 -3.55
C LEU A 23 -4.09 3.18 -3.21
N GLU A 24 -4.40 3.77 -2.07
CA GLU A 24 -5.77 3.97 -1.59
C GLU A 24 -6.24 5.39 -1.92
N CYS A 25 -7.43 5.52 -2.52
CA CYS A 25 -8.03 6.80 -2.80
C CYS A 25 -8.36 7.57 -1.52
N GLY A 26 -7.75 8.75 -1.34
CA GLY A 26 -8.04 9.62 -0.21
C GLY A 26 -9.51 9.98 -0.06
N LYS A 27 -10.27 10.04 -1.17
CA LYS A 27 -11.70 10.39 -1.21
C LYS A 27 -12.64 9.21 -1.01
N CYS A 28 -12.50 8.14 -1.80
CA CYS A 28 -13.47 7.02 -1.82
C CYS A 28 -12.92 5.69 -1.30
N LYS A 29 -11.65 5.66 -0.87
CA LYS A 29 -10.98 4.48 -0.30
C LYS A 29 -10.83 3.28 -1.25
N LYS A 30 -11.16 3.43 -2.53
CA LYS A 30 -10.86 2.44 -3.57
C LYS A 30 -9.35 2.28 -3.73
N ARG A 31 -8.91 1.05 -3.89
CA ARG A 31 -7.50 0.66 -4.00
C ARG A 31 -7.12 0.29 -5.42
N PHE A 32 -5.91 0.64 -5.84
CA PHE A 32 -5.41 0.31 -7.17
C PHE A 32 -3.87 0.30 -7.23
N ILE A 33 -3.34 -0.45 -8.19
CA ILE A 33 -1.90 -0.60 -8.45
C ILE A 33 -1.64 0.02 -9.82
N LYS A 34 -0.53 0.75 -9.94
CA LYS A 34 -0.06 1.29 -11.22
C LYS A 34 0.71 0.20 -11.93
N GLU A 35 0.27 -0.22 -13.11
CA GLU A 35 1.05 -1.16 -13.94
C GLU A 35 2.06 -0.43 -14.82
N ALA A 36 1.68 0.72 -15.40
CA ALA A 36 2.52 1.52 -16.28
C ALA A 36 2.11 3.02 -16.27
N GLY A 37 2.83 3.85 -17.03
CA GLY A 37 2.49 5.26 -17.26
C GLY A 37 3.07 6.26 -16.25
N CYS A 38 2.44 7.43 -16.13
CA CYS A 38 2.89 8.50 -15.23
C CYS A 38 2.37 8.30 -13.79
N ASN A 39 2.99 8.99 -12.83
CA ASN A 39 2.66 8.90 -11.41
C ASN A 39 1.43 9.73 -11.01
N MET A 40 0.79 10.45 -11.93
CA MET A 40 -0.50 11.10 -11.70
C MET A 40 -1.63 10.09 -11.91
N MET A 41 -2.16 9.54 -10.83
CA MET A 41 -3.28 8.60 -10.89
C MET A 41 -4.61 9.34 -10.74
N THR A 42 -5.63 8.90 -11.46
CA THR A 42 -7.01 9.40 -11.31
C THR A 42 -7.92 8.26 -10.90
N CYS A 43 -8.58 8.41 -9.76
CA CYS A 43 -9.59 7.46 -9.31
C CYS A 43 -10.90 7.69 -10.08
N ALA A 44 -11.70 6.63 -10.27
CA ALA A 44 -13.02 6.71 -10.88
C ALA A 44 -14.00 7.70 -10.19
N CYS A 45 -13.75 8.09 -8.94
CA CYS A 45 -14.53 9.11 -8.23
C CYS A 45 -14.08 10.56 -8.52
N GLY A 46 -13.12 10.74 -9.43
CA GLY A 46 -12.57 12.01 -9.88
C GLY A 46 -11.36 12.54 -9.09
N ALA A 47 -11.01 11.92 -7.96
CA ALA A 47 -9.84 12.33 -7.18
C ALA A 47 -8.53 12.01 -7.93
N LYS A 48 -7.56 12.94 -7.87
CA LYS A 48 -6.22 12.77 -8.42
C LYS A 48 -5.22 12.59 -7.28
N MET A 49 -4.30 11.64 -7.43
CA MET A 49 -3.29 11.32 -6.42
C MET A 49 -1.93 11.04 -7.07
N CYS A 50 -0.85 11.26 -6.32
CA CYS A 50 0.49 10.87 -6.72
C CYS A 50 0.77 9.42 -6.31
N TYR A 51 1.25 8.58 -7.24
CA TYR A 51 1.57 7.18 -6.96
C TYR A 51 2.80 6.99 -6.06
N VAL A 52 3.71 7.97 -6.06
CA VAL A 52 4.95 7.94 -5.26
C VAL A 52 4.65 8.27 -3.80
N CYS A 53 4.17 9.47 -3.51
CA CYS A 53 3.93 9.92 -2.14
C CYS A 53 2.54 9.58 -1.58
N LYS A 54 1.65 8.99 -2.40
CA LYS A 54 0.28 8.60 -2.05
C LYS A 54 -0.64 9.75 -1.60
N GLN A 55 -0.25 11.01 -1.84
CA GLN A 55 -1.04 12.20 -1.48
C GLN A 55 -2.05 12.56 -2.57
N ASN A 56 -3.17 13.17 -2.16
CA ASN A 56 -4.08 13.85 -3.09
C ASN A 56 -3.37 15.04 -3.73
N ILE A 57 -3.57 15.23 -5.03
CA ILE A 57 -2.99 16.32 -5.83
C ILE A 57 -4.07 16.95 -6.71
N THR A 58 -3.81 18.16 -7.20
CA THR A 58 -4.72 18.88 -8.10
C THR A 58 -4.45 18.59 -9.56
N GLY A 59 -3.18 18.35 -9.92
CA GLY A 59 -2.75 18.10 -11.30
C GLY A 59 -1.24 17.95 -11.42
N TYR A 60 -0.72 18.21 -12.62
CA TYR A 60 0.68 17.99 -12.95
C TYR A 60 1.68 18.93 -12.24
N GLN A 61 1.21 20.00 -11.59
CA GLN A 61 2.04 20.95 -10.84
C GLN A 61 2.77 20.31 -9.64
N HIS A 62 2.33 19.12 -9.21
CA HIS A 62 3.00 18.34 -8.17
C HIS A 62 4.37 17.80 -8.63
N PHE A 63 4.54 17.57 -9.93
CA PHE A 63 5.70 16.87 -10.47
C PHE A 63 6.80 17.83 -10.92
N GLY A 64 8.05 17.39 -10.79
CA GLY A 64 9.25 18.18 -11.12
C GLY A 64 9.87 18.92 -9.93
N THR A 65 9.12 19.14 -8.84
CA THR A 65 9.64 19.72 -7.59
C THR A 65 9.52 18.76 -6.40
N LYS A 66 8.36 18.12 -6.23
CA LYS A 66 8.08 17.23 -5.09
C LYS A 66 8.25 15.75 -5.42
N CYS A 67 7.80 15.33 -6.59
CA CYS A 67 7.89 13.94 -7.05
C CYS A 67 8.20 13.89 -8.55
N SER A 68 8.82 12.80 -8.99
CA SER A 68 9.06 12.54 -10.41
C SER A 68 7.76 12.17 -11.11
N LEU A 69 7.53 12.74 -12.30
CA LEU A 69 6.34 12.42 -13.10
C LEU A 69 6.36 10.96 -13.60
N HIS A 70 7.54 10.48 -13.95
CA HIS A 70 7.79 9.12 -14.38
C HIS A 70 8.92 8.52 -13.54
N SER A 71 8.83 7.22 -13.32
CA SER A 71 9.80 6.44 -12.56
C SER A 71 9.63 4.97 -12.90
N ASP A 72 10.60 4.16 -12.50
CA ASP A 72 10.46 2.72 -12.54
C ASP A 72 9.33 2.28 -11.59
N THR A 73 8.35 1.56 -12.13
CA THR A 73 7.17 1.15 -11.37
C THR A 73 7.48 -0.07 -10.50
N ASN A 74 8.30 -0.99 -11.00
CA ASN A 74 8.69 -2.19 -10.27
C ASN A 74 9.53 -1.82 -9.06
N ALA A 75 10.48 -0.90 -9.20
CA ALA A 75 11.30 -0.42 -8.09
C ALA A 75 10.45 0.20 -6.97
N ILE A 76 9.40 0.96 -7.31
CA ILE A 76 8.45 1.50 -6.32
C ILE A 76 7.70 0.37 -5.62
N HIS A 77 7.20 -0.61 -6.36
CA HIS A 77 6.47 -1.74 -5.79
C HIS A 77 7.34 -2.57 -4.87
N GLU A 78 8.56 -2.90 -5.29
CA GLU A 78 9.53 -3.62 -4.47
C GLU A 78 9.83 -2.86 -3.18
N THR A 79 10.03 -1.54 -3.27
CA THR A 79 10.27 -0.69 -2.09
C THR A 79 9.08 -0.67 -1.15
N ASP A 80 7.86 -0.57 -1.70
CA ASP A 80 6.62 -0.56 -0.91
C ASP A 80 6.38 -1.92 -0.23
N VAL A 81 6.62 -3.04 -0.92
CA VAL A 81 6.51 -4.41 -0.36
C VAL A 81 7.55 -4.64 0.73
N LYS A 82 8.82 -4.28 0.50
CA LYS A 82 9.91 -4.42 1.48
C LYS A 82 9.60 -3.65 2.76
N ARG A 83 9.13 -2.41 2.63
CA ARG A 83 8.76 -1.58 3.79
C ARG A 83 7.57 -2.16 4.53
N ALA A 84 6.51 -2.56 3.83
CA ALA A 84 5.36 -3.20 4.45
C ALA A 84 5.74 -4.49 5.21
N ALA A 85 6.62 -5.29 4.63
CA ALA A 85 7.16 -6.49 5.25
C ALA A 85 7.96 -6.18 6.52
N ALA A 86 8.86 -5.19 6.46
CA ALA A 86 9.65 -4.77 7.62
C ALA A 86 8.76 -4.24 8.76
N ASP A 87 7.80 -3.37 8.44
CA ASP A 87 6.87 -2.81 9.43
C ASP A 87 6.00 -3.89 10.07
N ALA A 88 5.53 -4.87 9.27
CA ALA A 88 4.79 -6.01 9.79
C ALA A 88 5.65 -6.87 10.73
N LYS A 89 6.91 -7.13 10.38
CA LYS A 89 7.83 -7.91 11.22
C LYS A 89 8.12 -7.24 12.56
N GLN A 90 8.14 -5.91 12.63
CA GLN A 90 8.32 -5.18 13.89
C GLN A 90 7.15 -5.37 14.87
N GLN A 91 5.96 -5.71 14.37
CA GLN A 91 4.76 -5.92 15.19
C GLN A 91 4.59 -7.37 15.64
N LEU A 92 5.45 -8.27 15.18
CA LEU A 92 5.41 -9.69 15.53
C LEU A 92 6.17 -9.95 16.83
N ASP A 93 5.69 -10.94 17.60
CA ASP A 93 6.46 -11.46 18.73
C ASP A 93 7.80 -12.01 18.23
N PRO A 94 8.94 -11.68 18.86
CA PRO A 94 10.26 -12.10 18.36
C PRO A 94 10.46 -13.63 18.35
N ASN A 95 9.62 -14.39 19.07
CA ASN A 95 9.67 -15.85 19.10
C ASN A 95 8.66 -16.49 18.14
N ILE A 96 7.87 -15.71 17.40
CA ILE A 96 6.94 -16.28 16.42
C ILE A 96 7.71 -16.82 15.21
N LYS A 97 7.46 -18.08 14.88
CA LYS A 97 8.00 -18.70 13.66
C LYS A 97 6.90 -18.74 12.60
N LEU A 98 7.07 -17.96 11.53
CA LEU A 98 6.18 -18.06 10.37
C LEU A 98 6.40 -19.41 9.68
N ILE A 99 5.33 -20.19 9.53
CA ILE A 99 5.36 -21.46 8.79
C ILE A 99 5.53 -21.18 7.29
N HIS A 100 4.86 -20.15 6.79
CA HIS A 100 5.00 -19.64 5.43
C HIS A 100 5.34 -18.15 5.49
N ASP A 101 6.61 -17.81 5.29
CA ASP A 101 7.05 -16.41 5.24
C ASP A 101 7.02 -15.91 3.78
N PRO A 102 6.06 -15.05 3.39
CA PRO A 102 6.00 -14.50 2.03
C PRO A 102 7.13 -13.50 1.72
N THR A 103 7.96 -13.15 2.72
CA THR A 103 9.04 -12.17 2.61
C THR A 103 10.42 -12.82 2.50
N LYS A 104 10.50 -14.15 2.53
CA LYS A 104 11.75 -14.93 2.55
C LYS A 104 12.70 -14.59 1.39
N ASP A 105 12.15 -14.28 0.22
CA ASP A 105 12.93 -14.01 -1.00
C ASP A 105 13.06 -12.51 -1.31
N VAL A 106 12.57 -11.64 -0.42
CA VAL A 106 12.44 -10.19 -0.65
C VAL A 106 13.33 -9.36 0.30
N LEU A 107 13.76 -9.94 1.43
CA LEU A 107 14.59 -9.31 2.46
C LEU A 107 15.92 -10.04 2.66
#